data_AF-A0A0J8BLG4-F1
#
_entry.id   AF-A0A0J8BLG4-F1
#
_cell.length_a   1.000
_cell.length_b   1.000
_cell.length_c   1.000
_cell.angle_alpha   90.00
_cell.angle_beta   90.00
_cell.angle_gamma   90.00
#
_symmetry.space_group_name_H-M   'P 1'
#
loop_
_entity.id
_entity.type
_entity.pdbx_description
1 polymer ?
#
loop_
_entity_poly.entity_id
_entity_poly.type
_entity_poly.pdbx_seq_one_letter_code
_entity_poly.pdbx_strand_id
1 'polypeptide(L)'
;MADYHFVYKDVEGKSTQWDDIQRKLGNLPEKPPAFKPPSFTPAEEEDSKPKDKSWIDSKTQDELQDLEDEFDDDRFLEEYRD
;
A
#
# COMPACT_ATOMS: atom_id res chain seq x y z
N MET A 1 -30.10 -25.51 -16.49
CA MET A 1 -29.01 -24.76 -15.86
C MET A 1 -29.55 -23.40 -15.47
N ALA A 2 -29.31 -22.93 -14.24
CA ALA A 2 -29.62 -21.55 -13.89
C ALA A 2 -28.64 -20.64 -14.62
N ASP A 3 -29.17 -19.66 -15.36
CA ASP A 3 -28.37 -18.66 -16.05
C ASP A 3 -27.92 -17.61 -15.01
N TYR A 4 -26.70 -17.76 -14.52
CA TYR A 4 -26.14 -16.84 -13.54
C TYR A 4 -25.66 -15.58 -14.24
N HIS A 5 -26.50 -14.56 -14.27
CA HIS A 5 -26.11 -13.24 -14.76
C HIS A 5 -25.30 -12.50 -13.70
N PHE A 6 -23.99 -12.41 -13.90
CA PHE A 6 -23.11 -11.58 -13.10
C PHE A 6 -23.14 -10.15 -13.64
N VAL A 7 -23.65 -9.20 -12.85
CA VAL A 7 -23.59 -7.77 -13.18
C VAL A 7 -22.36 -7.19 -12.50
N TYR A 8 -21.33 -6.86 -13.29
CA TYR A 8 -20.20 -6.10 -12.77
C TYR A 8 -20.68 -4.68 -12.43
N LYS A 9 -20.72 -4.36 -11.14
CA LYS A 9 -20.92 -2.98 -10.69
C LYS A 9 -19.56 -2.29 -10.70
N ASP A 10 -19.49 -1.16 -11.39
CA ASP A 10 -18.31 -0.30 -11.38
C ASP A 10 -17.93 0.08 -9.94
N VAL A 11 -16.65 0.45 -9.75
CA VAL A 11 -16.15 0.98 -8.48
C VAL A 11 -17.06 2.11 -7.99
N GLU A 12 -17.58 1.95 -6.78
CA GLU A 12 -18.46 2.93 -6.13
C GLU A 12 -17.85 4.34 -6.22
N GLY A 13 -18.59 5.29 -6.80
CA GLY A 13 -18.15 6.68 -6.95
C GLY A 13 -17.56 7.07 -8.31
N LYS A 14 -17.41 6.14 -9.26
CA LYS A 14 -17.11 6.50 -10.66
C LYS A 14 -18.38 7.06 -11.33
N SER A 15 -18.35 8.34 -11.73
CA SER A 15 -19.39 8.90 -12.59
C SER A 15 -19.14 8.47 -14.02
N THR A 16 -20.21 8.19 -14.75
CA THR A 16 -20.12 7.94 -16.19
C THR A 16 -20.12 9.28 -16.95
N GLN A 17 -19.72 9.26 -18.22
CA GLN A 17 -19.84 10.45 -19.08
C GLN A 17 -21.30 10.92 -19.22
N TRP A 18 -22.27 10.01 -19.14
CA TRP A 18 -23.69 10.34 -19.16
C TRP A 18 -24.11 11.17 -17.95
N ASP A 19 -23.62 10.84 -16.76
CA ASP A 19 -23.92 11.61 -15.54
C ASP A 19 -23.40 13.05 -15.63
N ASP A 20 -22.24 13.24 -16.26
CA ASP A 20 -21.63 14.56 -16.46
C ASP A 20 -22.44 15.41 -17.46
N ILE A 21 -22.93 14.78 -18.54
CA ILE A 21 -23.85 15.43 -19.49
C ILE A 21 -25.16 15.83 -18.79
N GLN A 22 -25.74 14.95 -17.97
CA GLN A 22 -26.98 15.25 -17.25
C GLN A 22 -26.81 16.37 -16.21
N ARG A 23 -25.67 16.45 -15.52
CA ARG A 23 -25.35 17.61 -14.65
C ARG A 23 -25.21 18.90 -15.43
N LYS A 24 -24.53 18.87 -16.59
CA LYS A 24 -24.40 20.05 -17.46
C LYS A 24 -25.74 20.55 -17.97
N LEU A 25 -26.70 19.64 -18.16
CA LEU A 25 -28.09 19.94 -18.55
C LEU A 25 -29.00 20.31 -17.35
N GLY A 26 -28.53 20.22 -16.10
CA GLY A 26 -29.30 20.55 -14.90
C GLY A 26 -30.29 19.46 -14.46
N ASN A 27 -30.26 18.27 -15.06
CA ASN A 27 -31.16 17.17 -14.74
C ASN A 27 -30.71 16.35 -13.51
N LEU A 28 -29.42 16.41 -13.16
CA LEU A 28 -28.83 15.71 -12.02
C LEU A 28 -28.18 16.70 -11.05
N PRO A 29 -28.22 16.44 -9.73
CA PRO A 29 -27.54 17.25 -8.73
C PRO A 29 -26.02 17.23 -8.90
N GLU A 30 -25.35 18.27 -8.39
CA GLU A 30 -23.90 18.39 -8.41
C GLU A 30 -23.20 17.16 -7.81
N LYS A 31 -22.04 16.80 -8.37
CA LYS A 31 -21.32 15.59 -7.96
C LYS A 31 -20.86 15.74 -6.50
N PRO A 32 -21.09 14.75 -5.63
CA PRO A 32 -20.57 14.81 -4.27
C PRO A 32 -19.04 14.97 -4.30
N PRO A 33 -18.46 15.69 -3.32
CA PRO A 33 -17.02 15.87 -3.25
C PRO A 33 -16.34 14.51 -3.27
N ALA A 34 -15.24 14.41 -4.02
CA ALA A 34 -14.48 13.17 -4.11
C ALA A 34 -14.04 12.75 -2.71
N PHE A 35 -14.31 11.49 -2.37
CA PHE A 35 -13.79 10.88 -1.16
C PHE A 35 -12.26 10.88 -1.23
N LYS A 36 -11.63 11.60 -0.31
CA LYS A 36 -10.18 11.58 -0.14
C LYS A 36 -9.91 10.73 1.10
N PRO A 37 -9.43 9.48 0.95
CA PRO A 37 -8.99 8.71 2.11
C PRO A 37 -7.87 9.50 2.82
N PRO A 38 -7.70 9.28 4.14
CA PRO A 38 -6.53 9.82 4.84
C PRO A 38 -5.26 9.37 4.12
N SER A 39 -4.21 10.20 4.20
CA SER A 39 -2.88 9.80 3.74
C SER A 39 -2.50 8.50 4.45
N PHE A 40 -1.99 7.54 3.69
CA PHE A 40 -1.46 6.31 4.26
C PHE A 40 -0.36 6.65 5.28
N THR A 41 -0.50 6.11 6.49
CA THR A 41 0.52 6.16 7.54
C THR A 41 0.92 4.72 7.85
N PRO A 42 2.19 4.32 7.63
CA PRO A 42 2.65 3.00 8.02
C PRO A 42 2.45 2.80 9.53
N ALA A 43 2.16 1.57 9.95
CA ALA A 43 2.03 1.25 11.36
C ALA A 43 3.38 1.48 12.06
N GLU A 44 3.38 2.15 13.21
CA GLU A 44 4.55 2.30 14.07
C GLU A 44 4.84 0.98 14.83
N GLU A 45 4.92 -0.14 14.13
CA GLU A 45 5.41 -1.37 14.73
C GLU A 45 6.93 -1.26 14.97
N GLU A 46 7.42 -1.87 16.05
CA GLU A 46 8.86 -1.87 16.39
C GLU A 46 9.71 -2.38 15.21
N ASP A 47 9.19 -3.34 14.45
CA ASP A 47 9.83 -3.91 13.25
C ASP A 47 9.84 -2.96 12.04
N SER A 48 9.04 -1.89 12.07
CA SER A 48 9.02 -0.85 11.02
C SER A 48 9.96 0.33 11.33
N LYS A 49 10.56 0.36 12.53
CA LYS A 49 11.56 1.38 12.86
C LYS A 49 12.89 1.06 12.18
N PRO A 50 13.58 2.06 11.61
CA PRO A 50 14.94 1.86 11.12
C PRO A 50 15.84 1.41 12.28
N LYS A 51 16.64 0.37 12.03
CA LYS A 51 17.65 -0.14 12.95
C LYS A 51 18.81 0.85 13.03
N ASP A 52 18.62 1.89 13.84
CA ASP A 52 19.60 2.98 14.02
C ASP A 52 20.75 2.58 14.97
N LYS A 53 21.77 3.44 15.10
CA LYS A 53 22.94 3.19 15.95
C LYS A 53 22.59 2.82 17.40
N SER A 54 21.59 3.48 17.98
CA SER A 54 21.10 3.19 19.33
C SER A 54 20.47 1.80 19.47
N TRP A 55 19.95 1.23 18.37
CA TRP A 55 19.46 -0.14 18.34
C TRP A 55 20.62 -1.13 18.43
N ILE A 56 21.70 -0.90 17.69
CA ILE A 56 22.93 -1.72 17.76
C ILE A 56 23.58 -1.61 19.14
N ASP A 57 23.67 -0.41 19.71
CA ASP A 57 24.28 -0.17 21.02
C ASP A 57 23.52 -0.87 22.17
N SER A 58 22.25 -1.22 21.96
CA SER A 58 21.42 -1.93 22.94
C SER A 58 21.60 -3.45 22.94
N LYS A 59 22.31 -4.00 21.94
CA LYS A 59 22.48 -5.44 21.74
C LYS A 59 23.68 -6.00 22.51
N THR A 60 23.55 -7.25 22.94
CA THR A 60 24.63 -8.00 23.59
C THR A 60 25.57 -8.63 22.57
N GLN A 61 26.77 -9.03 23.00
CA GLN A 61 27.77 -9.63 22.11
C GLN A 61 27.25 -10.86 21.35
N ASP A 62 26.49 -11.73 22.02
CA ASP A 62 25.92 -12.93 21.41
C ASP A 62 24.88 -12.55 20.33
N GLU A 63 24.02 -11.57 20.59
CA GLU A 63 23.04 -11.08 19.60
C GLU A 63 23.70 -10.39 18.40
N LEU A 64 24.85 -9.74 18.61
CA LEU A 64 25.62 -9.14 17.51
C LEU A 64 26.28 -10.20 16.63
N GLN A 65 26.72 -11.31 17.22
CA GLN A 65 27.28 -12.45 16.48
C GLN A 65 26.22 -13.13 15.62
N ASP A 66 25.01 -13.34 16.14
CA ASP A 66 23.89 -13.90 15.37
C ASP A 66 23.49 -12.98 14.19
N LEU A 67 23.61 -11.66 14.36
CA LEU A 67 23.33 -10.68 13.29
C LEU A 67 24.42 -10.67 12.21
N GLU A 68 25.68 -10.91 12.56
CA GLU A 68 26.80 -10.99 11.61
C GLU A 68 26.54 -12.08 10.56
N ASP A 69 26.11 -13.27 11.02
CA ASP A 69 25.76 -14.39 10.15
C ASP A 69 24.55 -14.11 9.23
N GLU A 70 23.62 -13.24 9.63
CA GLU A 70 22.44 -12.85 8.82
C GLU A 70 22.80 -11.85 7.71
N PHE A 71 23.78 -10.95 7.95
CA PHE A 71 24.19 -9.92 6.99
C PHE A 71 25.30 -10.36 6.03
N ASP A 72 26.08 -11.40 6.37
CA ASP A 72 27.15 -11.94 5.52
C ASP A 72 26.65 -12.67 4.26
N ASP A 73 25.33 -12.82 4.09
CA ASP A 73 24.72 -13.43 2.91
C ASP A 73 24.65 -12.48 1.70
N ASP A 74 25.82 -12.19 1.12
CA ASP A 74 25.97 -11.41 -0.12
C ASP A 74 25.40 -12.12 -1.37
N ARG A 75 24.80 -13.32 -1.26
CA ARG A 75 24.23 -14.06 -2.41
C ARG A 75 23.13 -13.28 -3.13
N PHE A 76 22.41 -12.40 -2.43
CA PHE A 76 21.46 -11.49 -3.07
C PHE A 76 22.13 -10.51 -4.06
N LEU A 77 23.36 -10.07 -3.80
CA LEU A 77 24.11 -9.19 -4.69
C LEU A 77 24.66 -9.91 -5.92
N GLU A 78 24.75 -11.24 -5.89
CA GLU A 78 25.14 -12.03 -7.06
C GLU A 78 24.11 -11.94 -8.19
N GLU A 79 22.81 -11.83 -7.86
CA GLU A 79 21.72 -11.64 -8.84
C GLU A 79 21.86 -10.35 -9.66
N TYR A 80 22.55 -9.34 -9.13
CA TYR A 80 22.79 -8.05 -9.79
C TYR A 80 24.17 -7.95 -10.46
N ARG A 81 25.00 -9.00 -10.36
CA ARG A 81 26.34 -9.03 -11.00
C ARG A 81 26.29 -9.52 -12.46
N ASP A 82 25.19 -10.14 -12.90
CA ASP A 82 24.91 -10.53 -14.29
C ASP A 82 24.06 -9.49 -15.03
#